data_AF-A0A1R3JV79-F1
#
_entry.id   AF-A0A1R3JV79-F1
#
_cell.length_a   1.000
_cell.length_b   1.000
_cell.length_c   1.000
_cell.angle_alpha   90.00
_cell.angle_beta   90.00
_cell.angle_gamma   90.00
#
_symmetry.space_group_name_H-M   'P 1'
#
loop_
_entity.id
_entity.type
_entity.pdbx_description
1 polymer ?
#
loop_
_entity_poly.entity_id
_entity_poly.type
_entity_poly.pdbx_seq_one_letter_code
_entity_poly.pdbx_strand_id
1 'polypeptide(L)'
;MQSVGNPLFLEPFWLQHAATSAVVTAGWHRLSYSYPDDTNISKELERVIHKLHAVVGNAVTDNRYIIFGAGSTQVLTAAVYALSPENSSLPAGVVASVPYYALYRKQVEHFNSQKFKFEGDAHQWMNKSDSSKYMIEYVTTPNNPDGRLKKALLQGPNVNTIYDRAYYWPHFTPIPAPANEDLMVFTLSKLTGHAGSRFGWAVVKDETVFNRMTDHMELNSMGVSRDTQLRAFKLLTTALKGDGRGLFHFGYHTMKTRIMAAYAWVKCEREEDTDCYKVLQAAKITGRAGNAFSAEDRYVRLSLVRSQDDFDLLIQHLNKLVSDEDGVNIM
;
A
#
# COMPACT_ATOMS: atom_id res chain seq x y z
N MET A 1 10.59 -1.05 -19.66
CA MET A 1 9.78 -1.52 -18.50
C MET A 1 9.73 -0.40 -17.48
N GLN A 2 8.56 -0.03 -16.93
CA GLN A 2 8.49 0.98 -15.85
C GLN A 2 9.04 0.41 -14.53
N SER A 3 9.65 1.26 -13.69
CA SER A 3 10.17 0.82 -12.38
C SER A 3 9.02 0.50 -11.43
N VAL A 4 8.88 -0.79 -11.09
CA VAL A 4 7.83 -1.30 -10.21
C VAL A 4 8.32 -1.30 -8.75
N GLY A 5 7.40 -1.01 -7.82
CA GLY A 5 7.65 -1.12 -6.38
C GLY A 5 7.65 -2.58 -5.91
N ASN A 6 8.46 -3.44 -6.53
CA ASN A 6 8.59 -4.85 -6.21
C ASN A 6 9.58 -5.02 -5.04
N PRO A 7 9.12 -5.47 -3.86
CA PRO A 7 9.91 -5.50 -2.63
C PRO A 7 10.85 -6.73 -2.55
N LEU A 8 11.70 -6.89 -3.56
CA LEU A 8 12.66 -7.99 -3.68
C LEU A 8 13.79 -7.92 -2.64
N PHE A 9 14.00 -6.76 -2.00
CA PHE A 9 14.96 -6.64 -0.90
C PHE A 9 14.70 -7.60 0.27
N LEU A 10 13.48 -8.15 0.39
CA LEU A 10 13.10 -9.12 1.43
C LEU A 10 13.36 -10.58 1.02
N GLU A 11 13.72 -10.86 -0.23
CA GLU A 11 14.01 -12.22 -0.70
C GLU A 11 15.11 -12.92 0.12
N PRO A 12 16.27 -12.27 0.43
CA PRO A 12 17.31 -12.92 1.22
C PRO A 12 16.83 -13.37 2.62
N PHE A 13 15.92 -12.62 3.25
CA PHE A 13 15.31 -13.03 4.51
C PHE A 13 14.55 -14.36 4.35
N TRP A 14 13.75 -14.51 3.30
CA TRP A 14 12.97 -15.73 3.10
C TRP A 14 13.82 -16.93 2.69
N LEU A 15 14.93 -16.71 1.96
CA LEU A 15 15.90 -17.76 1.67
C LEU A 15 16.52 -18.33 2.96
N GLN A 16 16.84 -17.47 3.93
CA GLN A 16 17.34 -17.90 5.25
C GLN A 16 16.29 -18.66 6.08
N HIS A 17 15.01 -18.50 5.75
CA HIS A 17 13.89 -19.10 6.46
C HIS A 17 13.16 -20.19 5.66
N ALA A 18 13.76 -20.67 4.56
CA ALA A 18 13.11 -21.51 3.55
C ALA A 18 12.36 -22.72 4.14
N ALA A 19 13.02 -23.51 4.99
CA ALA A 19 12.40 -24.68 5.62
C ALA A 19 11.19 -24.31 6.50
N THR A 20 11.28 -23.18 7.21
CA THR A 20 10.24 -22.77 8.16
C THR A 20 9.06 -22.07 7.51
N SER A 21 9.25 -21.48 6.33
CA SER A 21 8.24 -20.76 5.55
C SER A 21 7.61 -21.60 4.43
N ALA A 22 8.19 -22.76 4.10
CA ALA A 22 7.64 -23.68 3.11
C ALA A 22 6.23 -24.17 3.48
N VAL A 23 5.39 -24.35 2.46
CA VAL A 23 4.03 -24.92 2.57
C VAL A 23 3.94 -26.12 1.65
N VAL A 24 3.55 -27.27 2.20
CA VAL A 24 3.15 -28.44 1.43
C VAL A 24 1.62 -28.50 1.51
N THR A 25 0.95 -28.45 0.36
CA THR A 25 -0.51 -28.51 0.27
C THR A 25 -0.94 -29.88 -0.22
N ALA A 26 -1.83 -30.54 0.54
CA ALA A 26 -2.46 -31.77 0.08
C ALA A 26 -3.43 -31.45 -1.08
N GLY A 27 -3.62 -32.38 -2.02
CA GLY A 27 -4.50 -32.18 -3.18
C GLY A 27 -5.98 -31.93 -2.82
N TRP A 28 -6.40 -32.32 -1.62
CA TRP A 28 -7.75 -32.07 -1.09
C TRP A 28 -7.82 -30.87 -0.14
N HIS A 29 -6.77 -30.05 -0.04
CA HIS A 29 -6.75 -28.91 0.85
C HIS A 29 -7.86 -27.91 0.48
N ARG A 30 -8.85 -27.76 1.38
CA ARG A 30 -9.92 -26.75 1.32
C ARG A 30 -10.58 -26.63 -0.07
N LEU A 31 -11.08 -27.76 -0.59
CA LEU A 31 -11.88 -27.80 -1.83
C LEU A 31 -13.20 -27.00 -1.73
N SER A 32 -13.72 -26.79 -0.52
CA SER A 32 -14.96 -26.04 -0.27
C SER A 32 -14.81 -24.54 -0.52
N TYR A 33 -15.90 -23.89 -0.94
CA TYR A 33 -15.99 -22.42 -1.01
C TYR A 33 -15.85 -21.76 0.36
N SER A 34 -16.51 -22.30 1.39
CA SER A 34 -16.54 -21.76 2.75
C SER A 34 -15.69 -22.55 3.75
N TYR A 35 -15.33 -21.89 4.85
CA TYR A 35 -14.89 -22.52 6.09
C TYR A 35 -16.11 -23.12 6.84
N PRO A 36 -15.92 -23.99 7.86
CA PRO A 36 -17.03 -24.62 8.59
C PRO A 36 -17.97 -23.66 9.32
N ASP A 37 -17.57 -22.40 9.50
CA ASP A 37 -18.39 -21.33 10.07
C ASP A 37 -19.11 -20.50 8.98
N ASP A 38 -19.21 -21.05 7.76
CA ASP A 38 -19.78 -20.44 6.56
C ASP A 38 -19.08 -19.14 6.10
N THR A 39 -17.93 -18.80 6.69
CA THR A 39 -17.16 -17.62 6.29
C THR A 39 -16.17 -17.92 5.17
N ASN A 40 -15.63 -16.85 4.59
CA ASN A 40 -14.53 -16.89 3.62
C ASN A 40 -13.14 -16.57 4.21
N ILE A 41 -13.04 -16.50 5.55
CA ILE A 41 -11.89 -15.97 6.27
C ILE A 41 -11.30 -17.05 7.19
N SER A 42 -10.01 -17.33 7.01
CA SER A 42 -9.26 -18.18 7.95
C SER A 42 -9.14 -17.50 9.32
N LYS A 43 -9.80 -18.06 10.33
CA LYS A 43 -9.68 -17.62 11.73
C LYS A 43 -8.27 -17.69 12.28
N GLU A 44 -7.48 -18.66 11.85
CA GLU A 44 -6.06 -18.76 12.25
C GLU A 44 -5.22 -17.64 11.62
N LEU A 45 -5.50 -17.26 10.38
CA LEU A 45 -4.82 -16.12 9.75
C LEU A 45 -5.24 -14.80 10.39
N GLU A 46 -6.53 -14.62 10.66
CA GLU A 46 -7.07 -13.46 11.38
C GLU A 46 -6.37 -13.32 12.75
N ARG A 47 -6.30 -14.39 13.54
CA ARG A 47 -5.58 -14.42 14.83
C ARG A 47 -4.11 -14.02 14.69
N VAL A 48 -3.42 -14.52 13.66
CA VAL A 48 -2.02 -14.18 13.40
C VAL A 48 -1.85 -12.72 12.98
N ILE A 49 -2.82 -12.13 12.26
CA ILE A 49 -2.81 -10.70 11.90
C ILE A 49 -3.00 -9.83 13.14
N HIS A 50 -3.89 -10.18 14.08
CA HIS A 50 -4.00 -9.47 15.36
C HIS A 50 -2.67 -9.53 16.14
N LYS A 51 -2.07 -10.72 16.25
CA LYS A 51 -0.77 -10.90 16.91
C LYS A 51 0.33 -10.07 16.24
N LEU A 52 0.34 -10.04 14.90
CA LEU A 52 1.29 -9.25 14.12
C LEU A 52 1.24 -7.77 14.51
N HIS A 53 0.05 -7.18 14.50
CA HIS A 53 -0.12 -5.77 14.84
C HIS A 53 0.18 -5.47 16.31
N ALA A 54 -0.15 -6.38 17.22
CA ALA A 54 0.21 -6.25 18.64
C ALA A 54 1.73 -6.30 18.88
N VAL A 55 2.46 -7.19 18.21
CA VAL A 55 3.93 -7.30 18.32
C VAL A 55 4.64 -6.09 17.74
N VAL A 56 4.18 -5.59 16.59
CA VAL A 56 4.78 -4.43 15.91
C VAL A 56 4.37 -3.12 16.60
N GLY A 57 3.17 -3.06 17.18
CA GLY A 57 2.60 -1.86 17.78
C GLY A 57 2.20 -0.80 16.75
N ASN A 58 1.95 -1.17 15.49
CA ASN A 58 1.63 -0.22 14.43
C ASN A 58 0.13 0.00 14.19
N ALA A 59 -0.76 -0.84 14.71
CA ALA A 59 -2.20 -0.64 14.55
C ALA A 59 -2.99 -1.24 15.72
N VAL A 60 -4.06 -0.55 16.11
CA VAL A 60 -5.08 -1.07 17.03
C VAL A 60 -5.99 -2.00 16.24
N THR A 61 -6.02 -3.27 16.62
CA THR A 61 -6.88 -4.28 15.99
C THR A 61 -7.84 -4.96 16.97
N ASP A 62 -7.72 -4.68 18.27
CA ASP A 62 -8.64 -5.21 19.28
C ASP A 62 -10.05 -4.66 19.05
N ASN A 63 -11.06 -5.53 19.13
CA ASN A 63 -12.46 -5.19 18.84
C ASN A 63 -12.62 -4.49 17.48
N ARG A 64 -11.94 -5.01 16.45
CA ARG A 64 -12.07 -4.58 15.06
C ARG A 64 -12.38 -5.78 14.19
N TYR A 65 -13.11 -5.54 13.11
CA TYR A 65 -13.35 -6.55 12.10
C TYR A 65 -12.19 -6.60 11.11
N ILE A 66 -11.86 -7.80 10.62
CA ILE A 66 -10.83 -8.03 9.61
C ILE A 66 -11.47 -8.55 8.33
N ILE A 67 -11.14 -7.93 7.19
CA ILE A 67 -11.56 -8.38 5.86
C ILE A 67 -10.34 -8.72 5.04
N PHE A 68 -10.38 -9.81 4.28
CA PHE A 68 -9.33 -10.16 3.32
C PHE A 68 -9.71 -9.73 1.90
N GLY A 69 -8.69 -9.40 1.10
CA GLY A 69 -8.83 -9.18 -0.33
C GLY A 69 -7.60 -9.65 -1.12
N ALA A 70 -7.78 -9.80 -2.43
CA ALA A 70 -6.79 -10.13 -3.44
C ALA A 70 -5.76 -9.00 -3.63
N GLY A 71 -5.01 -8.74 -2.56
CA GLY A 71 -4.18 -7.55 -2.36
C GLY A 71 -4.99 -6.35 -1.86
N SER A 72 -4.30 -5.32 -1.37
CA SER A 72 -4.96 -4.07 -0.97
C SER A 72 -5.72 -3.42 -2.14
N THR A 73 -5.33 -3.70 -3.38
CA THR A 73 -6.03 -3.30 -4.60
C THR A 73 -7.53 -3.58 -4.54
N GLN A 74 -7.95 -4.80 -4.17
CA GLN A 74 -9.37 -5.15 -4.06
C GLN A 74 -10.00 -4.56 -2.80
N VAL A 75 -9.25 -4.54 -1.70
CA VAL A 75 -9.69 -3.97 -0.41
C VAL A 75 -10.04 -2.48 -0.54
N LEU A 76 -9.24 -1.70 -1.26
CA LEU A 76 -9.47 -0.28 -1.51
C LEU A 76 -10.77 -0.05 -2.31
N THR A 77 -11.03 -0.87 -3.34
CA THR A 77 -12.27 -0.81 -4.10
C THR A 77 -13.48 -1.13 -3.22
N ALA A 78 -13.40 -2.21 -2.44
CA ALA A 78 -14.48 -2.59 -1.52
C ALA A 78 -14.75 -1.49 -0.49
N ALA A 79 -13.69 -0.86 0.04
CA ALA A 79 -13.80 0.22 1.01
C ALA A 79 -14.53 1.45 0.43
N VAL A 80 -14.17 1.91 -0.78
CA VAL A 80 -14.87 3.03 -1.43
C VAL A 80 -16.33 2.68 -1.72
N TYR A 81 -16.60 1.46 -2.20
CA TYR A 81 -17.97 1.00 -2.43
C TYR A 81 -18.81 0.97 -1.15
N ALA A 82 -18.24 0.47 -0.05
CA ALA A 82 -18.92 0.35 1.24
C ALA A 82 -19.13 1.71 1.93
N LEU A 83 -18.20 2.66 1.77
CA LEU A 83 -18.32 4.00 2.34
C LEU A 83 -19.20 4.95 1.51
N SER A 84 -19.52 4.57 0.26
CA SER A 84 -20.43 5.37 -0.57
C SER A 84 -21.88 5.26 -0.04
N PRO A 85 -22.68 6.33 -0.07
CA PRO A 85 -24.08 6.28 0.35
C PRO A 85 -24.92 5.40 -0.60
N GLU A 86 -25.93 4.71 -0.08
CA GLU A 86 -26.82 3.86 -0.90
C GLU A 86 -27.93 4.63 -1.58
N ASN A 87 -28.50 5.64 -0.90
CA ASN A 87 -29.68 6.39 -1.34
C ASN A 87 -29.36 7.88 -1.58
N SER A 88 -28.20 8.17 -2.18
CA SER A 88 -27.83 9.53 -2.57
C SER A 88 -28.13 9.77 -4.04
N SER A 89 -28.70 10.94 -4.37
CA SER A 89 -28.88 11.38 -5.75
C SER A 89 -27.56 11.77 -6.43
N LEU A 90 -26.52 12.02 -5.64
CA LEU A 90 -25.18 12.38 -6.11
C LEU A 90 -24.15 11.31 -5.70
N PRO A 91 -23.19 10.97 -6.58
CA PRO A 91 -22.08 10.09 -6.23
C PRO A 91 -21.21 10.71 -5.12
N ALA A 92 -20.68 9.87 -4.22
CA ALA A 92 -19.66 10.32 -3.28
C ALA A 92 -18.42 10.83 -4.02
N GLY A 93 -17.88 11.97 -3.59
CA GLY A 93 -16.63 12.50 -4.11
C GLY A 93 -15.43 11.78 -3.50
N VAL A 94 -14.60 11.16 -4.33
CA VAL A 94 -13.39 10.45 -3.89
C VAL A 94 -12.17 11.32 -4.19
N VAL A 95 -11.35 11.60 -3.18
CA VAL A 95 -10.18 12.48 -3.30
C VAL A 95 -8.93 11.88 -2.68
N ALA A 96 -7.77 12.41 -3.06
CA ALA A 96 -6.49 12.11 -2.43
C ALA A 96 -5.56 13.34 -2.53
N SER A 97 -4.73 13.60 -1.53
CA SER A 97 -3.82 14.76 -1.56
C SER A 97 -2.62 14.52 -2.48
N VAL A 98 -2.35 15.46 -3.40
CA VAL A 98 -1.19 15.38 -4.31
C VAL A 98 0.13 15.51 -3.55
N PRO A 99 1.19 14.75 -3.90
CA PRO A 99 1.19 13.61 -4.81
C PRO A 99 0.55 12.37 -4.15
N TYR A 100 -0.23 11.61 -4.93
CA TYR A 100 -0.93 10.41 -4.46
C TYR A 100 -0.71 9.20 -5.36
N TYR A 101 -1.03 8.01 -4.84
CA TYR A 101 -0.91 6.78 -5.61
C TYR A 101 -1.89 6.74 -6.78
N ALA A 102 -1.36 6.76 -8.00
CA ALA A 102 -2.08 6.72 -9.28
C ALA A 102 -3.26 5.74 -9.37
N LEU A 103 -3.20 4.62 -8.64
CA LEU A 103 -4.22 3.58 -8.70
C LEU A 103 -5.57 4.06 -8.16
N TYR A 104 -5.60 4.99 -7.21
CA TYR A 104 -6.86 5.50 -6.63
C TYR A 104 -7.77 6.08 -7.73
N ARG A 105 -7.23 7.04 -8.50
CA ARG A 105 -7.92 7.61 -9.65
C ARG A 105 -8.28 6.55 -10.69
N LYS A 106 -7.29 5.74 -11.10
CA LYS A 106 -7.47 4.73 -12.15
C LYS A 106 -8.55 3.71 -11.82
N GLN A 107 -8.61 3.22 -10.58
CA GLN A 107 -9.65 2.27 -10.18
C GLN A 107 -11.02 2.93 -10.19
N VAL A 108 -11.16 4.10 -9.56
CA VAL A 108 -12.45 4.79 -9.47
C VAL A 108 -13.00 5.09 -10.87
N GLU A 109 -12.15 5.62 -11.76
CA GLU A 109 -12.52 5.88 -13.16
C GLU A 109 -12.83 4.58 -13.93
N HIS A 110 -12.05 3.51 -13.71
CA HIS A 110 -12.24 2.24 -14.41
C HIS A 110 -13.56 1.55 -14.05
N PHE A 111 -13.93 1.53 -12.76
CA PHE A 111 -15.19 0.92 -12.33
C PHE A 111 -16.41 1.73 -12.76
N ASN A 112 -16.25 3.04 -13.02
CA ASN A 112 -17.29 3.93 -13.52
C ASN A 112 -18.65 3.76 -12.82
N SER A 113 -18.61 3.67 -11.48
CA SER A 113 -19.78 3.41 -10.66
C SER A 113 -20.65 4.65 -10.51
N GLN A 114 -21.97 4.48 -10.42
CA GLN A 114 -22.87 5.57 -10.04
C GLN A 114 -22.76 5.97 -8.56
N LYS A 115 -22.12 5.14 -7.71
CA LYS A 115 -22.01 5.40 -6.27
C LYS A 115 -20.94 6.43 -5.91
N PHE A 116 -19.91 6.59 -6.74
CA PHE A 116 -18.75 7.41 -6.41
C PHE A 116 -18.03 7.91 -7.65
N LYS A 117 -17.35 9.06 -7.53
CA LYS A 117 -16.59 9.69 -8.62
C LYS A 117 -15.28 10.25 -8.09
N PHE A 118 -14.20 10.14 -8.85
CA PHE A 118 -12.93 10.77 -8.47
C PHE A 118 -13.00 12.28 -8.72
N GLU A 119 -12.71 13.07 -7.68
CA GLU A 119 -12.86 14.53 -7.65
C GLU A 119 -11.52 15.26 -7.47
N GLY A 120 -10.40 14.53 -7.65
CA GLY A 120 -9.06 15.12 -7.71
C GLY A 120 -8.39 15.33 -6.36
N ASP A 121 -7.67 16.46 -6.26
CA ASP A 121 -6.83 16.78 -5.10
C ASP A 121 -7.66 17.19 -3.88
N ALA A 122 -7.41 16.53 -2.75
CA ALA A 122 -8.12 16.79 -1.49
C ALA A 122 -7.96 18.26 -1.00
N HIS A 123 -6.85 18.94 -1.32
CA HIS A 123 -6.67 20.35 -0.96
C HIS A 123 -7.73 21.28 -1.57
N GLN A 124 -8.28 20.94 -2.74
CA GLN A 124 -9.32 21.73 -3.41
C GLN A 124 -10.69 21.63 -2.72
N TRP A 125 -10.84 20.72 -1.76
CA TRP A 125 -12.08 20.43 -1.06
C TRP A 125 -12.07 20.84 0.42
N MET A 126 -10.91 21.20 0.99
CA MET A 126 -10.78 21.57 2.41
C MET A 126 -11.70 22.71 2.85
N ASN A 127 -11.91 23.72 2.00
CA ASN A 127 -12.72 24.90 2.31
C ASN A 127 -14.10 24.89 1.66
N LYS A 128 -14.48 23.78 1.00
CA LYS A 128 -15.80 23.67 0.37
C LYS A 128 -16.79 23.21 1.44
N SER A 129 -17.63 24.13 1.87
CA SER A 129 -18.65 23.94 2.90
C SER A 129 -19.94 23.29 2.37
N ASP A 130 -19.87 22.49 1.30
CA ASP A 130 -21.04 21.75 0.83
C ASP A 130 -21.27 20.52 1.73
N SER A 131 -21.96 20.76 2.84
CA SER A 131 -22.35 19.72 3.78
C SER A 131 -23.29 18.69 3.18
N SER A 132 -23.85 18.91 1.98
CA SER A 132 -24.73 17.93 1.34
C SER A 132 -23.98 16.84 0.59
N LYS A 133 -22.70 17.05 0.27
CA LYS A 133 -21.90 16.11 -0.52
C LYS A 133 -21.12 15.14 0.38
N TYR A 134 -21.32 13.85 0.16
CA TYR A 134 -20.49 12.81 0.77
C TYR A 134 -19.10 12.78 0.12
N MET A 135 -18.07 12.76 0.95
CA MET A 135 -16.68 12.74 0.53
C MET A 135 -15.95 11.54 1.13
N ILE A 136 -15.08 10.91 0.35
CA ILE A 136 -14.20 9.82 0.78
C ILE A 136 -12.76 10.22 0.46
N GLU A 137 -11.93 10.38 1.49
CA GLU A 137 -10.52 10.72 1.33
C GLU A 137 -9.64 9.47 1.47
N TYR A 138 -8.85 9.16 0.44
CA TYR A 138 -7.74 8.24 0.58
C TYR A 138 -6.54 8.93 1.25
N VAL A 139 -6.08 8.36 2.36
CA VAL A 139 -4.94 8.85 3.12
C VAL A 139 -3.85 7.79 3.14
N THR A 140 -2.83 7.91 2.28
CA THR A 140 -1.67 7.01 2.29
C THR A 140 -0.63 7.52 3.28
N THR A 141 -0.28 6.72 4.29
CA THR A 141 0.68 7.15 5.32
C THR A 141 1.45 5.97 5.91
N PRO A 142 2.76 5.83 5.61
CA PRO A 142 3.61 6.68 4.77
C PRO A 142 3.15 6.78 3.32
N ASN A 143 3.27 7.98 2.75
CA ASN A 143 2.72 8.30 1.44
C ASN A 143 3.54 7.69 0.29
N ASN A 144 2.88 7.46 -0.83
CA ASN A 144 3.48 7.09 -2.11
C ASN A 144 3.25 8.25 -3.09
N PRO A 145 4.29 8.97 -3.53
CA PRO A 145 5.67 8.50 -3.65
C PRO A 145 6.67 8.88 -2.54
N ASP A 146 6.38 9.91 -1.74
CA ASP A 146 7.41 10.65 -0.98
C ASP A 146 7.72 10.13 0.44
N GLY A 147 7.03 9.07 0.90
CA GLY A 147 7.25 8.46 2.22
C GLY A 147 6.78 9.33 3.40
N ARG A 148 6.11 10.46 3.17
CA ARG A 148 5.66 11.35 4.25
C ARG A 148 4.51 10.75 5.05
N LEU A 149 4.50 10.97 6.37
CA LEU A 149 3.36 10.63 7.22
C LEU A 149 2.25 11.68 7.04
N LYS A 150 1.25 11.34 6.23
CA LYS A 150 0.07 12.19 5.99
C LYS A 150 -1.02 11.97 7.03
N LYS A 151 -1.90 12.97 7.15
CA LYS A 151 -3.17 12.94 7.88
C LYS A 151 -4.29 13.32 6.92
N ALA A 152 -5.53 12.95 7.25
CA ALA A 152 -6.71 13.42 6.53
C ALA A 152 -6.77 14.96 6.52
N LEU A 153 -7.16 15.53 5.38
CA LEU A 153 -7.35 16.96 5.19
C LEU A 153 -8.83 17.36 5.34
N LEU A 154 -9.74 16.48 4.93
CA LEU A 154 -11.18 16.73 5.02
C LEU A 154 -11.71 16.37 6.39
N GLN A 155 -12.69 17.14 6.86
CA GLN A 155 -13.37 16.95 8.12
C GLN A 155 -14.87 17.23 7.94
N GLY A 156 -15.70 16.52 8.70
CA GLY A 156 -17.14 16.75 8.71
C GLY A 156 -17.94 15.44 8.83
N PRO A 157 -19.25 15.55 9.10
CA PRO A 157 -20.10 14.37 9.32
C PRO A 157 -20.30 13.51 8.07
N ASN A 158 -20.13 14.10 6.88
CA ASN A 158 -20.26 13.41 5.58
C ASN A 158 -18.92 13.07 4.95
N VAL A 159 -17.83 13.12 5.74
CA VAL A 159 -16.48 12.78 5.30
C VAL A 159 -16.08 11.45 5.90
N ASN A 160 -15.77 10.48 5.04
CA ASN A 160 -15.16 9.23 5.43
C ASN A 160 -13.70 9.18 4.97
N THR A 161 -12.87 8.39 5.66
CA THR A 161 -11.45 8.24 5.32
C THR A 161 -11.07 6.77 5.15
N ILE A 162 -10.18 6.52 4.20
CA ILE A 162 -9.55 5.21 3.98
C ILE A 162 -8.05 5.40 4.19
N TYR A 163 -7.53 4.88 5.31
CA TYR A 163 -6.11 4.96 5.60
C TYR A 163 -5.37 3.80 4.95
N ASP A 164 -4.64 4.07 3.86
CA ASP A 164 -3.76 3.10 3.22
C ASP A 164 -2.42 3.03 3.97
N ARG A 165 -2.26 1.97 4.76
CA ARG A 165 -1.13 1.69 5.64
C ARG A 165 -0.17 0.67 5.02
N ALA A 166 -0.14 0.54 3.70
CA ALA A 166 0.74 -0.41 3.01
C ALA A 166 2.22 -0.30 3.43
N TYR A 167 2.71 0.91 3.73
CA TYR A 167 4.09 1.17 4.13
C TYR A 167 4.28 1.44 5.63
N TYR A 168 3.24 1.31 6.47
CA TYR A 168 3.34 1.64 7.91
C TYR A 168 3.96 0.50 8.71
N TRP A 169 5.22 0.21 8.40
CA TRP A 169 6.03 -0.86 8.98
C TRP A 169 7.42 -0.33 9.32
N PRO A 170 8.12 -0.92 10.32
CA PRO A 170 9.48 -0.55 10.70
C PRO A 170 10.52 -0.54 9.56
N HIS A 171 10.21 -1.22 8.44
CA HIS A 171 11.02 -1.20 7.21
C HIS A 171 11.15 0.20 6.63
N PHE A 172 10.07 1.00 6.67
CA PHE A 172 9.93 2.22 5.88
C PHE A 172 9.69 3.47 6.71
N THR A 173 9.42 3.33 8.01
CA THR A 173 9.17 4.47 8.88
C THR A 173 9.26 4.08 10.35
N PRO A 174 9.68 4.98 11.25
CA PRO A 174 9.45 4.81 12.69
C PRO A 174 7.95 4.68 12.98
N ILE A 175 7.61 3.92 14.02
CA ILE A 175 6.22 3.74 14.46
C ILE A 175 6.01 4.63 15.70
N PRO A 176 5.57 5.90 15.54
CA PRO A 176 5.40 6.82 16.67
C PRO A 176 4.23 6.42 17.58
N ALA A 177 3.18 5.83 17.01
CA ALA A 177 2.01 5.36 17.74
C ALA A 177 1.24 4.31 16.91
N PRO A 178 0.46 3.42 17.56
CA PRO A 178 -0.48 2.56 16.85
C PRO A 178 -1.52 3.39 16.07
N ALA A 179 -1.71 3.07 14.79
CA ALA A 179 -2.79 3.62 13.99
C ALA A 179 -4.15 3.13 14.51
N ASN A 180 -5.17 4.00 14.56
CA ASN A 180 -6.48 3.69 15.13
C ASN A 180 -7.62 4.37 14.35
N GLU A 181 -7.47 4.47 13.03
CA GLU A 181 -8.52 5.03 12.18
C GLU A 181 -9.65 4.03 11.92
N ASP A 182 -10.78 4.52 11.42
CA ASP A 182 -12.01 3.72 11.32
C ASP A 182 -11.92 2.63 10.25
N LEU A 183 -11.14 2.88 9.19
CA LEU A 183 -10.82 1.92 8.15
C LEU A 183 -9.35 2.06 7.74
N MET A 184 -8.57 1.03 8.06
CA MET A 184 -7.15 0.94 7.71
C MET A 184 -6.91 -0.24 6.75
N VAL A 185 -6.12 -0.03 5.70
CA VAL A 185 -5.81 -1.05 4.69
C VAL A 185 -4.33 -1.40 4.73
N PHE A 186 -4.02 -2.70 4.73
CA PHE A 186 -2.67 -3.24 4.75
C PHE A 186 -2.47 -4.25 3.61
N THR A 187 -1.20 -4.57 3.30
CA THR A 187 -0.89 -5.60 2.32
C THR A 187 0.34 -6.41 2.67
N LEU A 188 0.24 -7.72 2.40
CA LEU A 188 1.37 -8.65 2.49
C LEU A 188 2.50 -8.26 1.54
N SER A 189 2.17 -7.59 0.43
CA SER A 189 3.10 -7.17 -0.61
C SER A 189 4.26 -6.35 -0.04
N LYS A 190 3.95 -5.32 0.75
CA LYS A 190 4.94 -4.37 1.27
C LYS A 190 5.47 -4.75 2.64
N LEU A 191 4.72 -5.58 3.38
CA LEU A 191 5.20 -6.15 4.64
C LEU A 191 6.26 -7.24 4.43
N THR A 192 6.00 -8.22 3.55
CA THR A 192 6.82 -9.44 3.47
C THR A 192 7.52 -9.63 2.13
N GLY A 193 7.32 -8.80 1.11
CA GLY A 193 7.91 -9.06 -0.20
C GLY A 193 6.97 -9.80 -1.17
N HIS A 194 5.94 -10.48 -0.64
CA HIS A 194 5.08 -11.40 -1.37
C HIS A 194 3.99 -10.72 -2.21
N ALA A 195 4.38 -9.79 -3.08
CA ALA A 195 3.46 -9.06 -3.95
C ALA A 195 2.65 -9.99 -4.88
N GLY A 196 3.25 -11.09 -5.34
CA GLY A 196 2.60 -12.10 -6.19
C GLY A 196 1.53 -12.93 -5.48
N SER A 197 1.52 -13.02 -4.15
CA SER A 197 0.48 -13.76 -3.41
C SER A 197 -0.89 -13.10 -3.49
N ARG A 198 -0.94 -11.81 -3.85
CA ARG A 198 -2.17 -11.02 -3.89
C ARG A 198 -2.97 -11.14 -2.58
N PHE A 199 -2.35 -10.77 -1.46
CA PHE A 199 -3.02 -10.74 -0.15
C PHE A 199 -2.94 -9.35 0.48
N GLY A 200 -4.09 -8.85 0.93
CA GLY A 200 -4.23 -7.65 1.72
C GLY A 200 -5.42 -7.77 2.66
N TRP A 201 -5.47 -6.90 3.65
CA TRP A 201 -6.56 -6.89 4.62
C TRP A 201 -6.97 -5.48 5.00
N ALA A 202 -8.23 -5.33 5.42
CA ALA A 202 -8.70 -4.14 6.12
C ALA A 202 -8.90 -4.45 7.61
N VAL A 203 -8.68 -3.42 8.43
CA VAL A 203 -9.11 -3.35 9.83
C VAL A 203 -10.23 -2.32 9.87
N VAL A 204 -11.42 -2.73 10.31
CA VAL A 204 -12.65 -1.92 10.23
C VAL A 204 -13.29 -1.80 11.60
N LYS A 205 -13.69 -0.59 11.99
CA LYS A 205 -14.44 -0.35 13.24
C LYS A 205 -15.93 -0.58 13.07
N ASP A 206 -16.51 0.02 12.05
CA ASP A 206 -17.95 0.03 11.84
C ASP A 206 -18.44 -1.28 11.23
N GLU A 207 -19.38 -1.94 11.89
CA GLU A 207 -19.94 -3.23 11.47
C GLU A 207 -20.73 -3.13 10.16
N THR A 208 -21.41 -2.01 9.91
CA THR A 208 -22.17 -1.79 8.67
C THR A 208 -21.21 -1.64 7.49
N VAL A 209 -20.11 -0.91 7.67
CA VAL A 209 -19.03 -0.83 6.66
C VAL A 209 -18.40 -2.20 6.44
N PHE A 210 -18.14 -2.97 7.52
CA PHE A 210 -17.61 -4.33 7.42
C PHE A 210 -18.54 -5.26 6.62
N ASN A 211 -19.84 -5.26 6.90
CA ASN A 211 -20.82 -6.09 6.20
C ASN A 211 -20.90 -5.71 4.72
N ARG A 212 -20.96 -4.42 4.41
CA ARG A 212 -21.00 -3.93 3.02
C ARG A 212 -19.72 -4.25 2.24
N MET A 213 -18.57 -4.20 2.89
CA MET A 213 -17.32 -4.65 2.27
C MET A 213 -17.33 -6.17 2.05
N THR A 214 -17.89 -6.95 2.98
CA THR A 214 -18.02 -8.41 2.86
C THR A 214 -18.91 -8.78 1.68
N ASP A 215 -20.08 -8.13 1.53
CA ASP A 215 -20.99 -8.33 0.40
C ASP A 215 -20.29 -8.01 -0.94
N HIS A 216 -19.52 -6.91 -0.98
CA HIS A 216 -18.74 -6.56 -2.16
C HIS A 216 -17.71 -7.64 -2.50
N MET A 217 -16.99 -8.17 -1.50
CA MET A 217 -15.98 -9.23 -1.71
C MET A 217 -16.63 -10.53 -2.19
N GLU A 218 -17.79 -10.87 -1.67
CA GLU A 218 -18.54 -12.06 -2.08
C GLU A 218 -18.96 -11.96 -3.55
N LEU A 219 -19.59 -10.86 -3.94
CA LEU A 219 -20.02 -10.61 -5.31
C LEU A 219 -18.85 -10.46 -6.29
N ASN A 220 -17.71 -9.94 -5.83
CA ASN A 220 -16.57 -9.70 -6.70
C ASN A 220 -15.77 -10.98 -7.00
N SER A 221 -15.56 -11.85 -6.02
CA SER A 221 -14.69 -13.02 -6.20
C SER A 221 -14.98 -14.22 -5.29
N MET A 222 -16.09 -14.24 -4.54
CA MET A 222 -16.37 -15.25 -3.49
C MET A 222 -15.21 -15.36 -2.48
N GLY A 223 -14.67 -14.20 -2.08
CA GLY A 223 -13.55 -14.10 -1.14
C GLY A 223 -12.17 -14.32 -1.78
N VAL A 224 -11.20 -14.74 -0.95
CA VAL A 224 -9.78 -14.88 -1.34
C VAL A 224 -9.38 -16.36 -1.39
N SER A 225 -8.53 -16.72 -2.35
CA SER A 225 -7.94 -18.06 -2.50
C SER A 225 -7.46 -18.65 -1.16
N ARG A 226 -7.86 -19.90 -0.89
CA ARG A 226 -7.48 -20.63 0.33
C ARG A 226 -5.98 -20.91 0.38
N ASP A 227 -5.36 -21.14 -0.78
CA ASP A 227 -3.90 -21.30 -0.90
C ASP A 227 -3.16 -20.01 -0.54
N THR A 228 -3.67 -18.87 -1.00
CA THR A 228 -3.13 -17.55 -0.63
C THR A 228 -3.24 -17.32 0.87
N GLN A 229 -4.39 -17.64 1.49
CA GLN A 229 -4.57 -17.51 2.93
C GLN A 229 -3.62 -18.44 3.70
N LEU A 230 -3.48 -19.71 3.30
CA LEU A 230 -2.55 -20.65 3.93
C LEU A 230 -1.10 -20.17 3.82
N ARG A 231 -0.70 -19.70 2.64
CA ARG A 231 0.64 -19.16 2.42
C ARG A 231 0.87 -17.91 3.27
N ALA A 232 -0.09 -16.99 3.32
CA ALA A 232 -0.01 -15.80 4.19
C ALA A 232 0.12 -16.21 5.66
N PHE A 233 -0.68 -17.17 6.13
CA PHE A 233 -0.62 -17.70 7.49
C PHE A 233 0.77 -18.24 7.83
N LYS A 234 1.35 -19.07 6.96
CA LYS A 234 2.68 -19.64 7.15
C LYS A 234 3.76 -18.56 7.19
N LEU A 235 3.70 -17.60 6.27
CA LEU A 235 4.67 -16.50 6.18
C LEU A 235 4.61 -15.60 7.43
N LEU A 236 3.42 -15.18 7.84
CA LEU A 236 3.25 -14.33 9.02
C LEU A 236 3.63 -15.07 10.31
N THR A 237 3.26 -16.35 10.44
CA THR A 237 3.70 -17.19 11.57
C THR A 237 5.22 -17.31 11.62
N THR A 238 5.88 -17.45 10.46
CA THR A 238 7.35 -17.50 10.38
C THR A 238 7.99 -16.17 10.75
N ALA A 239 7.45 -15.06 10.24
CA ALA A 239 7.90 -13.71 10.59
C ALA A 239 7.76 -13.41 12.10
N LEU A 240 6.79 -14.05 12.76
CA LEU A 240 6.49 -13.91 14.19
C LEU A 240 7.17 -14.96 15.08
N LYS A 241 8.14 -15.73 14.57
CA LYS A 241 8.96 -16.63 15.41
C LYS A 241 9.86 -15.85 16.37
N GLY A 242 10.23 -16.49 17.48
CA GLY A 242 11.03 -15.85 18.52
C GLY A 242 10.28 -14.70 19.19
N ASP A 243 10.90 -13.53 19.24
CA ASP A 243 10.28 -12.28 19.70
C ASP A 243 9.37 -11.63 18.64
N GLY A 244 9.30 -12.22 17.44
CA GLY A 244 8.53 -11.73 16.31
C GLY A 244 9.10 -10.48 15.64
N ARG A 245 10.36 -10.13 15.92
CA ARG A 245 11.02 -8.92 15.40
C ARG A 245 12.01 -9.20 14.27
N GLY A 246 12.36 -10.45 14.00
CA GLY A 246 13.40 -10.83 13.03
C GLY A 246 13.20 -10.22 11.62
N LEU A 247 12.00 -10.33 11.04
CA LEU A 247 11.69 -9.73 9.73
C LEU A 247 11.85 -8.20 9.74
N PHE A 248 11.41 -7.55 10.81
CA PHE A 248 11.44 -6.10 10.96
C PHE A 248 12.86 -5.58 11.19
N HIS A 249 13.67 -6.30 11.97
CA HIS A 249 15.09 -5.99 12.11
C HIS A 249 15.80 -6.12 10.76
N PHE A 250 15.60 -7.22 10.03
CA PHE A 250 16.19 -7.39 8.71
C PHE A 250 15.78 -6.25 7.75
N GLY A 251 14.48 -5.97 7.68
CA GLY A 251 13.93 -4.93 6.80
C GLY A 251 14.43 -3.53 7.15
N TYR A 252 14.43 -3.17 8.44
CA TYR A 252 14.96 -1.91 8.95
C TYR A 252 16.44 -1.73 8.59
N HIS A 253 17.30 -2.71 8.91
CA HIS A 253 18.74 -2.58 8.65
C HIS A 253 19.02 -2.45 7.15
N THR A 254 18.33 -3.23 6.31
CA THR A 254 18.48 -3.16 4.85
C THR A 254 17.99 -1.81 4.30
N MET A 255 16.83 -1.32 4.75
CA MET A 255 16.30 -0.06 4.24
C MET A 255 17.03 1.16 4.81
N LYS A 256 17.64 1.05 6.00
CA LYS A 256 18.46 2.10 6.61
C LYS A 256 19.72 2.41 5.80
N THR A 257 20.34 1.41 5.16
CA THR A 257 21.48 1.66 4.25
C THR A 257 21.06 2.33 2.94
N ARG A 258 19.75 2.40 2.66
CA ARG A 258 19.16 3.11 1.53
C ARG A 258 18.76 4.51 1.98
N ILE A 259 17.51 4.73 2.40
CA ILE A 259 17.04 5.99 3.04
C ILE A 259 15.87 5.76 4.02
N MET A 260 15.63 4.52 4.44
CA MET A 260 14.47 4.11 5.26
C MET A 260 13.13 4.58 4.67
N ALA A 261 12.97 4.48 3.34
CA ALA A 261 11.71 4.74 2.64
C ALA A 261 11.58 3.80 1.43
N ALA A 262 10.36 3.50 1.01
CA ALA A 262 10.15 2.58 -0.11
C ALA A 262 10.61 3.15 -1.46
N TYR A 263 10.64 4.48 -1.58
CA TYR A 263 10.97 5.19 -2.81
C TYR A 263 11.77 6.45 -2.51
N ALA A 264 12.66 6.82 -3.43
CA ALA A 264 13.17 8.19 -3.52
C ALA A 264 12.25 8.99 -4.43
N TRP A 265 11.85 10.18 -3.99
CA TRP A 265 11.07 11.13 -4.77
C TRP A 265 11.99 12.28 -5.17
N VAL A 266 12.53 12.20 -6.39
CA VAL A 266 13.61 13.06 -6.87
C VAL A 266 13.03 14.15 -7.76
N LYS A 267 13.54 15.37 -7.63
CA LYS A 267 13.24 16.50 -8.51
C LYS A 267 14.50 16.88 -9.30
N CYS A 268 14.36 17.15 -10.59
CA CYS A 268 15.41 17.81 -11.37
C CYS A 268 15.29 19.32 -11.16
N GLU A 269 16.34 19.94 -10.59
CA GLU A 269 16.32 21.36 -10.19
C GLU A 269 16.73 22.32 -11.29
N ARG A 270 17.49 21.86 -12.30
CA ARG A 270 17.92 22.71 -13.42
C ARG A 270 16.71 23.22 -14.20
N GLU A 271 16.78 24.46 -14.69
CA GLU A 271 15.64 25.07 -15.37
C GLU A 271 15.30 24.34 -16.68
N GLU A 272 16.32 23.85 -17.40
CA GLU A 272 16.21 23.09 -18.64
C GLU A 272 15.62 21.69 -18.47
N ASP A 273 15.74 21.09 -17.28
CA ASP A 273 15.28 19.72 -16.97
C ASP A 273 13.77 19.69 -16.67
N THR A 274 12.98 20.12 -17.65
CA THR A 274 11.51 20.21 -17.55
C THR A 274 10.83 18.83 -17.51
N ASP A 275 11.45 17.80 -18.09
CA ASP A 275 10.99 16.41 -18.08
C ASP A 275 12.06 15.51 -17.42
N CYS A 276 12.03 15.46 -16.09
CA CYS A 276 13.03 14.75 -15.30
C CYS A 276 13.02 13.23 -15.57
N TYR A 277 11.87 12.70 -16.01
CA TYR A 277 11.79 11.30 -16.42
C TYR A 277 12.68 11.02 -17.64
N LYS A 278 12.68 11.90 -18.65
CA LYS A 278 13.59 11.77 -19.81
C LYS A 278 15.05 11.94 -19.44
N VAL A 279 15.38 12.87 -18.55
CA VAL A 279 16.76 13.08 -18.04
C VAL A 279 17.29 11.78 -17.41
N LEU A 280 16.54 11.22 -16.46
CA LEU A 280 16.92 9.97 -15.81
C LEU A 280 16.92 8.79 -16.79
N GLN A 281 15.99 8.73 -17.73
CA GLN A 281 15.96 7.69 -18.76
C GLN A 281 17.21 7.73 -19.65
N ALA A 282 17.68 8.92 -20.05
CA ALA A 282 18.92 9.08 -20.80
C ALA A 282 20.15 8.60 -20.01
N ALA A 283 20.14 8.79 -18.68
CA ALA A 283 21.12 8.24 -17.75
C ALA A 283 20.94 6.74 -17.45
N LYS A 284 20.05 6.03 -18.17
CA LYS A 284 19.71 4.61 -17.95
C LYS A 284 19.13 4.32 -16.56
N ILE A 285 18.51 5.33 -15.93
CA ILE A 285 17.80 5.20 -14.66
C ILE A 285 16.31 5.05 -14.94
N THR A 286 15.73 3.93 -14.52
CA THR A 286 14.30 3.67 -14.71
C THR A 286 13.51 4.08 -13.47
N GLY A 287 12.57 5.00 -13.64
CA GLY A 287 11.66 5.47 -12.59
C GLY A 287 10.18 5.45 -12.98
N ARG A 288 9.36 6.21 -12.26
CA ARG A 288 7.99 6.57 -12.66
C ARG A 288 7.86 8.09 -12.65
N ALA A 289 7.43 8.65 -13.78
CA ALA A 289 7.25 10.09 -13.98
C ALA A 289 6.27 10.71 -12.97
N GLY A 290 6.50 11.99 -12.65
CA GLY A 290 5.77 12.69 -11.60
C GLY A 290 4.29 12.90 -11.90
N ASN A 291 3.95 13.17 -13.17
CA ASN A 291 2.57 13.27 -13.63
C ASN A 291 1.71 12.03 -13.35
N ALA A 292 2.32 10.85 -13.22
CA ALA A 292 1.61 9.64 -12.86
C ALA A 292 1.03 9.71 -11.43
N PHE A 293 1.55 10.61 -10.60
CA PHE A 293 1.12 10.89 -9.22
C PHE A 293 0.44 12.26 -9.09
N SER A 294 0.02 12.85 -10.22
CA SER A 294 -0.51 14.21 -10.32
C SER A 294 0.46 15.30 -9.86
N ALA A 295 1.77 15.02 -9.87
CA ALA A 295 2.82 16.01 -9.64
C ALA A 295 3.41 16.53 -10.96
N GLU A 296 4.27 17.54 -10.88
CA GLU A 296 5.00 18.10 -12.02
C GLU A 296 5.94 17.06 -12.68
N ASP A 297 6.20 17.22 -13.98
CA ASP A 297 7.11 16.37 -14.77
C ASP A 297 8.59 16.49 -14.34
N ARG A 298 8.88 17.49 -13.50
CA ARG A 298 10.18 17.64 -12.83
C ARG A 298 10.44 16.58 -11.77
N TYR A 299 9.45 15.77 -11.39
CA TYR A 299 9.63 14.72 -10.39
C TYR A 299 9.68 13.31 -10.98
N VAL A 300 10.45 12.44 -10.34
CA VAL A 300 10.50 11.00 -10.64
C VAL A 300 10.54 10.19 -9.35
N ARG A 301 9.74 9.13 -9.29
CA ARG A 301 9.78 8.13 -8.21
C ARG A 301 10.73 6.98 -8.58
N LEU A 302 11.77 6.77 -7.78
CA LEU A 302 12.73 5.69 -7.90
C LEU A 302 12.47 4.60 -6.86
N SER A 303 12.52 3.33 -7.26
CA SER A 303 12.21 2.19 -6.39
C SER A 303 13.41 1.78 -5.56
N LEU A 304 13.30 1.84 -4.24
CA LEU A 304 14.37 1.48 -3.31
C LEU A 304 14.11 0.14 -2.63
N VAL A 305 13.10 -0.60 -3.06
CA VAL A 305 12.71 -1.90 -2.47
C VAL A 305 13.09 -3.08 -3.35
N ARG A 306 13.81 -2.86 -4.44
CA ARG A 306 14.27 -3.92 -5.34
C ARG A 306 15.46 -4.70 -4.74
N SER A 307 16.01 -5.65 -5.50
CA SER A 307 17.18 -6.45 -5.06
C SER A 307 18.38 -5.55 -4.76
N GLN A 308 19.45 -6.13 -4.20
CA GLN A 308 20.67 -5.38 -3.96
C GLN A 308 21.33 -4.96 -5.28
N ASP A 309 21.41 -5.85 -6.27
CA ASP A 309 21.95 -5.54 -7.60
C ASP A 309 21.20 -4.39 -8.29
N ASP A 310 19.88 -4.38 -8.22
CA ASP A 310 19.06 -3.30 -8.77
C ASP A 310 19.34 -1.96 -8.06
N PHE A 311 19.62 -1.99 -6.76
CA PHE A 311 19.96 -0.80 -5.97
C PHE A 311 21.38 -0.32 -6.27
N ASP A 312 22.37 -1.21 -6.34
CA ASP A 312 23.76 -0.86 -6.63
C ASP A 312 23.89 -0.27 -8.04
N LEU A 313 23.18 -0.84 -9.03
CA LEU A 313 23.11 -0.29 -10.38
C LEU A 313 22.46 1.10 -10.41
N LEU A 314 21.40 1.31 -9.62
CA LEU A 314 20.76 2.61 -9.47
C LEU A 314 21.75 3.65 -8.93
N ILE A 315 22.48 3.33 -7.86
CA ILE A 315 23.48 4.21 -7.27
C ILE A 315 24.64 4.49 -8.24
N GLN A 316 25.11 3.47 -8.96
CA GLN A 316 26.15 3.64 -9.97
C GLN A 316 25.73 4.63 -11.06
N HIS A 317 24.53 4.49 -11.61
CA HIS A 317 24.02 5.40 -12.64
C HIS A 317 23.76 6.81 -12.09
N LEU A 318 23.27 6.94 -10.86
CA LEU A 318 23.08 8.24 -10.21
C LEU A 318 24.42 8.96 -9.98
N ASN A 319 25.43 8.25 -9.45
CA ASN A 319 26.76 8.82 -9.23
C ASN A 319 27.39 9.25 -10.56
N LYS A 320 27.23 8.45 -11.61
CA LYS A 320 27.70 8.82 -12.95
C LYS A 320 27.01 10.09 -13.46
N LEU A 321 25.68 10.16 -13.37
CA LEU A 321 24.92 11.34 -13.79
C LEU A 321 25.40 12.60 -13.06
N VAL A 322 25.54 12.55 -11.73
CA VAL A 322 26.00 13.69 -10.92
C VAL A 322 27.47 14.05 -11.22
N SER A 323 28.34 13.07 -11.47
CA SER A 323 29.75 13.34 -11.79
C SER A 323 29.94 13.93 -13.19
N ASP A 324 29.20 13.43 -14.18
CA ASP A 324 29.19 13.99 -15.54
C ASP A 324 28.67 15.45 -15.50
N GLU A 325 27.74 15.75 -14.60
CA GLU A 325 27.25 17.11 -14.34
C GLU A 325 28.30 18.04 -13.71
N ASP A 326 29.05 17.58 -12.70
CA ASP A 326 30.10 18.37 -12.06
C ASP A 326 31.24 18.69 -13.04
N GLY A 327 31.57 17.76 -13.95
CA GLY A 327 32.58 17.97 -14.99
C GLY A 327 32.21 19.02 -16.03
N VAL A 328 30.91 19.23 -16.29
CA VAL A 328 30.40 20.28 -17.21
C VAL A 328 30.44 21.67 -16.56
N ASN A 329 30.30 21.77 -15.24
CA ASN A 329 30.37 23.05 -14.53
C ASN A 329 31.82 23.57 -14.31
N ILE A 330 32.84 22.77 -14.63
CA ILE A 330 34.26 23.12 -14.47
C ILE A 330 34.92 23.51 -15.83
N MET A 331 34.22 23.35 -16.95
CA MET A 331 34.66 23.80 -18.29
C MET A 331 34.00 25.13 -18.68
#